data_AF-A0A067RRB6-F1
#
_entry.id   AF-A0A067RRB6-F1
#
_cell.length_a   1.000
_cell.length_b   1.000
_cell.length_c   1.000
_cell.angle_alpha   90.00
_cell.angle_beta   90.00
_cell.angle_gamma   90.00
#
_symmetry.space_group_name_H-M   'P 1'
#
loop_
_entity.id
_entity.type
_entity.pdbx_description
1 polymer ?
#
loop_
_entity_poly.entity_id
_entity_poly.type
_entity_poly.pdbx_seq_one_letter_code
_entity_poly.pdbx_strand_id
1 'polypeptide(L)'
;MVVEDFLHSVLNMALVGKEKEKNDAEKPIIARTAYDLQRLKLEKLMKNPEKPAPIAERPKEKNTPHVPDFVRNVMGSSAGAGSGEFHVYRHLRRKEYARQKFIQEKGEKELLEEAYHMKIEENRRAAEERTAKKRAKRLKKKMQKKQKKEDTVDHKNNPSSDSESEGSNSGT
;
A
#
# COMPACT_ATOMS: atom_id res chain seq x y z
N MET A 1 43.86 59.72 -11.99
CA MET A 1 44.17 58.28 -12.06
C MET A 1 43.41 57.40 -11.07
N VAL A 2 42.79 57.92 -9.98
CA VAL A 2 42.14 57.05 -8.97
C VAL A 2 40.69 56.64 -9.31
N VAL A 3 40.00 57.41 -10.17
CA VAL A 3 38.57 57.20 -10.47
C VAL A 3 38.35 56.13 -11.55
N GLU A 4 39.20 56.10 -12.58
CA GLU A 4 39.12 55.11 -13.67
C GLU A 4 39.45 53.68 -13.19
N ASP A 5 40.39 53.55 -12.25
CA ASP A 5 40.76 52.27 -11.64
C ASP A 5 39.66 51.73 -10.71
N PHE A 6 38.98 52.61 -9.98
CA PHE A 6 37.83 52.22 -9.13
C PHE A 6 36.64 51.75 -9.97
N LEU A 7 36.34 52.46 -11.07
CA LEU A 7 35.30 52.06 -12.01
C LEU A 7 35.61 50.72 -12.70
N HIS A 8 36.86 50.48 -13.11
CA HIS A 8 37.27 49.18 -13.65
C HIS A 8 37.24 48.06 -12.60
N SER A 9 37.61 48.34 -11.34
CA SER A 9 37.53 47.37 -10.25
C SER A 9 36.08 46.99 -9.92
N VAL A 10 35.16 47.97 -9.84
CA VAL A 10 33.73 47.72 -9.60
C VAL A 10 33.10 46.99 -10.79
N LEU A 11 33.49 47.35 -12.02
CA LEU A 11 33.04 46.67 -13.23
C LEU A 11 33.53 45.21 -13.27
N ASN A 12 34.79 44.95 -12.92
CA ASN A 12 35.34 43.59 -12.81
C ASN A 12 34.70 42.80 -11.66
N MET A 13 34.42 43.42 -10.51
CA MET A 13 33.75 42.75 -9.39
C MET A 13 32.30 42.35 -9.75
N ALA A 14 31.59 43.20 -10.49
CA ALA A 14 30.25 42.92 -11.01
C ALA A 14 30.27 41.86 -12.14
N LEU A 15 31.31 41.83 -12.97
CA LEU A 15 31.53 40.81 -14.00
C LEU A 15 31.84 39.44 -13.38
N VAL A 16 32.73 39.39 -12.39
CA VAL A 16 33.07 38.16 -11.64
C VAL A 16 31.86 37.62 -10.86
N GLY A 17 31.03 38.50 -10.30
CA GLY A 17 29.75 38.10 -9.69
C GLY A 17 28.76 37.49 -10.68
N LYS A 18 28.65 38.06 -11.89
CA LYS A 18 27.80 37.53 -12.97
C LYS A 18 28.32 36.23 -13.59
N GLU A 19 29.63 36.00 -13.59
CA GLU A 19 30.21 34.76 -14.12
C GLU A 19 30.09 33.59 -13.14
N LYS A 20 30.11 33.85 -11.82
CA LYS A 20 29.86 32.80 -10.81
C LYS A 20 28.41 32.30 -10.85
N GLU A 21 27.43 33.19 -10.93
CA GLU A 21 26.02 32.77 -11.04
C GLU A 21 25.69 32.02 -12.35
N LYS A 22 26.43 32.28 -13.44
CA LYS A 22 26.24 31.59 -14.73
C LYS A 22 26.94 30.23 -14.80
N ASN A 23 28.02 30.02 -14.05
CA ASN A 23 28.75 28.74 -14.02
C ASN A 23 28.09 27.70 -13.10
N ASP A 24 27.29 28.14 -12.12
CA ASP A 24 26.54 27.26 -11.20
C ASP A 24 25.16 26.83 -11.75
N ALA A 25 24.79 27.29 -12.95
CA ALA A 25 23.64 26.77 -13.69
C ALA A 25 23.98 25.38 -14.25
N GLU A 26 23.94 24.37 -13.38
CA GLU A 26 24.12 22.95 -13.71
C GLU A 26 23.33 22.61 -14.99
N LYS A 27 24.05 22.20 -16.05
CA LYS A 27 23.46 21.81 -17.33
C LYS A 27 22.37 20.75 -17.09
N PRO A 28 21.24 20.77 -17.81
CA PRO A 28 20.16 19.81 -17.57
C PRO A 28 20.66 18.38 -17.81
N ILE A 29 20.85 17.62 -16.72
CA ILE A 29 21.26 16.23 -16.77
C ILE A 29 20.04 15.39 -17.16
N ILE A 30 20.06 14.84 -18.37
CA ILE A 30 19.04 13.89 -18.84
C ILE A 30 19.37 12.53 -18.25
N ALA A 31 18.54 12.05 -17.32
CA ALA A 31 18.65 10.71 -16.77
C ALA A 31 18.42 9.65 -17.88
N ARG A 32 19.36 8.71 -18.02
CA ARG A 32 19.27 7.61 -19.01
C ARG A 32 18.90 6.29 -18.34
N THR A 33 19.30 6.11 -17.09
CA THR A 33 19.04 4.89 -16.30
C THR A 33 18.17 5.19 -15.08
N ALA A 34 17.49 4.17 -14.54
CA ALA A 34 16.73 4.29 -13.29
C ALA A 34 17.61 4.77 -12.12
N TYR A 35 18.89 4.39 -12.12
CA TYR A 35 19.89 4.87 -11.17
C TYR A 35 20.08 6.38 -11.24
N ASP A 36 20.22 6.95 -12.45
CA ASP A 36 20.39 8.39 -12.64
C ASP A 36 19.18 9.17 -12.12
N LEU A 37 17.96 8.66 -12.35
CA LEU A 37 16.74 9.28 -11.81
C LEU A 37 16.73 9.32 -10.28
N GLN A 38 17.20 8.25 -9.62
CA GLN A 38 17.29 8.19 -8.17
C GLN A 38 18.39 9.10 -7.66
N ARG A 39 19.56 9.10 -8.31
CA ARG A 39 20.68 9.99 -8.01
C ARG A 39 20.27 11.45 -8.05
N LEU A 40 19.59 11.90 -9.11
CA LEU A 40 19.12 13.28 -9.23
C LEU A 40 18.09 13.65 -8.14
N LYS A 41 17.20 12.72 -7.77
CA LYS A 41 16.25 12.92 -6.66
C LYS A 41 16.97 13.02 -5.31
N LEU A 42 17.99 12.19 -5.11
CA LEU A 42 18.79 12.15 -3.89
C LEU A 42 19.65 13.40 -3.76
N GLU A 43 20.34 13.82 -4.82
CA GLU A 43 21.08 15.09 -4.88
C GLU A 43 20.15 16.27 -4.55
N LYS A 44 18.92 16.30 -5.09
CA LYS A 44 17.93 17.32 -4.77
C LYS A 44 17.49 17.33 -3.31
N LEU A 45 17.37 16.16 -2.68
CA LEU A 45 17.03 16.05 -1.25
C LEU A 45 18.21 16.45 -0.36
N MET A 46 19.42 16.05 -0.73
CA MET A 46 20.65 16.36 0.02
C MET A 46 21.07 17.84 -0.07
N LYS A 47 20.62 18.58 -1.10
CA LYS A 47 20.81 20.04 -1.19
C LYS A 47 20.22 20.78 0.04
N ASN A 48 19.20 20.23 0.71
CA ASN A 48 18.59 20.83 1.90
C ASN A 48 18.25 19.76 2.96
N PRO A 49 19.21 19.34 3.80
CA PRO A 49 19.00 18.22 4.74
C PRO A 49 18.06 18.56 5.91
N GLU A 50 17.95 19.84 6.29
CA GLU A 50 17.06 20.30 7.37
C GLU A 50 15.57 20.27 6.99
N LYS A 51 15.25 20.27 5.68
CA LYS A 51 13.87 20.26 5.23
C LYS A 51 13.31 18.83 5.29
N PRO A 52 12.22 18.58 6.03
CA PRO A 52 11.63 17.24 6.07
C PRO A 52 11.20 16.82 4.66
N ALA A 53 11.52 15.57 4.31
CA ALA A 53 11.18 15.02 3.00
C ALA A 53 9.65 14.95 2.83
N PRO A 54 9.09 15.45 1.72
CA PRO A 54 7.66 15.39 1.48
C PRO A 54 7.24 13.96 1.14
N ILE A 55 6.81 13.21 2.15
CA ILE A 55 6.18 11.90 1.97
C ILE A 55 4.73 12.15 1.57
N ALA A 56 4.31 11.65 0.41
CA ALA A 56 2.93 11.79 -0.02
C ALA A 56 2.01 10.99 0.91
N GLU A 57 1.02 11.67 1.47
CA GLU A 57 -0.07 11.00 2.18
C GLU A 57 -0.89 10.13 1.21
N ARG A 58 -1.54 9.11 1.77
CA ARG A 58 -2.43 8.24 0.98
C ARG A 58 -3.51 9.09 0.30
N PRO A 59 -3.80 8.87 -1.00
CA PRO A 59 -4.88 9.56 -1.67
C PRO A 59 -6.20 9.37 -0.91
N LYS A 60 -6.88 10.48 -0.62
CA LYS A 60 -8.21 10.43 0.02
C LYS A 60 -9.22 9.85 -0.97
N GLU A 61 -10.16 9.06 -0.46
CA GLU A 61 -11.26 8.56 -1.26
C GLU A 61 -12.11 9.73 -1.78
N LYS A 62 -12.61 9.58 -3.01
CA LYS A 62 -13.51 10.58 -3.60
C LYS A 62 -14.80 10.57 -2.78
N ASN A 63 -15.21 11.73 -2.28
CA ASN A 63 -16.46 11.89 -1.54
C ASN A 63 -17.48 12.65 -2.39
N THR A 64 -18.76 12.32 -2.23
CA THR A 64 -19.83 13.16 -2.78
C THR A 64 -19.83 14.53 -2.12
N PRO A 65 -20.03 15.62 -2.89
CA PRO A 65 -20.03 16.96 -2.33
C PRO A 65 -21.12 17.10 -1.27
N HIS A 66 -20.78 17.74 -0.15
CA HIS A 66 -21.74 18.07 0.91
C HIS A 66 -22.86 18.96 0.37
N VAL A 67 -24.11 18.64 0.72
CA VAL A 67 -25.28 19.43 0.34
C VAL A 67 -25.43 20.58 1.34
N PRO A 68 -25.54 21.85 0.91
CA PRO A 68 -25.77 22.96 1.82
C PRO A 68 -27.11 22.83 2.56
N ASP A 69 -27.13 23.10 3.87
CA ASP A 69 -28.34 22.97 4.70
C ASP A 69 -29.42 23.98 4.34
N PHE A 70 -29.02 25.21 3.99
CA PHE A 70 -29.94 26.28 3.65
C PHE A 70 -29.64 26.89 2.29
N VAL A 71 -30.65 26.90 1.42
CA VAL A 71 -30.65 27.65 0.19
C VAL A 71 -31.31 29.00 0.46
N ARG A 72 -30.54 30.08 0.37
CA ARG A 72 -31.02 31.44 0.68
C ARG A 72 -31.80 32.11 -0.45
N ASN A 73 -31.62 31.63 -1.68
CA ASN A 73 -32.10 32.30 -2.90
C ASN A 73 -33.29 31.55 -3.52
N VAL A 74 -34.20 31.05 -2.68
CA VAL A 74 -35.38 30.32 -3.15
C VAL A 74 -36.45 31.31 -3.57
N MET A 75 -36.86 31.26 -4.83
CA MET A 75 -37.99 32.03 -5.34
C MET A 75 -39.31 31.40 -4.87
N GLY A 76 -40.36 32.21 -4.68
CA GLY A 76 -41.65 31.72 -4.15
C GLY A 76 -42.29 30.62 -5.00
N SER A 77 -43.07 29.74 -4.37
CA SER A 77 -43.59 28.52 -5.01
C SER A 77 -44.53 28.76 -6.19
N SER A 78 -45.17 29.93 -6.26
CA SER A 78 -46.05 30.34 -7.35
C SER A 78 -45.37 31.23 -8.40
N ALA A 79 -44.06 31.50 -8.25
CA ALA A 79 -43.32 32.30 -9.21
C ALA A 79 -43.06 31.53 -10.50
N GLY A 80 -43.08 32.23 -11.64
CA GLY A 80 -42.79 31.63 -12.94
C GLY A 80 -41.32 31.22 -13.11
N ALA A 81 -41.01 30.47 -14.16
CA ALA A 81 -39.63 30.06 -14.46
C ALA A 81 -38.77 31.27 -14.86
N GLY A 82 -37.70 31.52 -14.11
CA GLY A 82 -36.69 32.54 -14.43
C GLY A 82 -35.67 32.05 -15.47
N SER A 83 -34.92 32.97 -16.08
CA SER A 83 -33.89 32.66 -17.08
C SER A 83 -32.73 31.80 -16.53
N GLY A 84 -32.46 31.88 -15.23
CA GLY A 84 -31.41 31.10 -14.55
C GLY A 84 -31.84 29.70 -14.12
N GLU A 85 -33.14 29.40 -14.10
CA GLU A 85 -33.68 28.16 -13.53
C GLU A 85 -33.18 26.91 -14.28
N PHE A 86 -33.05 27.01 -15.61
CA PHE A 86 -32.49 25.94 -16.43
C PHE A 86 -31.07 25.54 -15.99
N HIS A 87 -30.22 26.52 -15.69
CA HIS A 87 -28.85 26.25 -15.26
C HIS A 87 -28.81 25.66 -13.86
N VAL A 88 -29.67 26.12 -12.95
CA VAL A 88 -29.83 25.53 -11.62
C VAL A 88 -30.18 24.04 -11.73
N TYR A 89 -31.23 23.69 -12.48
CA TYR A 89 -31.62 22.30 -12.72
C TYR A 89 -30.47 21.47 -13.32
N ARG A 90 -29.80 21.99 -14.35
CA ARG A 90 -28.67 21.32 -15.00
C ARG A 90 -27.54 21.02 -14.02
N HIS A 91 -27.19 21.96 -13.14
CA HIS A 91 -26.16 21.74 -12.11
C HIS A 91 -26.62 20.73 -11.06
N LEU A 92 -27.87 20.85 -10.58
CA LEU A 92 -28.44 19.93 -9.61
C LEU A 92 -28.50 18.50 -10.15
N ARG A 93 -28.96 18.31 -11.38
CA ARG A 93 -29.03 17.00 -12.05
C ARG A 93 -27.66 16.35 -12.19
N ARG A 94 -26.62 17.11 -12.57
CA ARG A 94 -25.24 16.57 -12.63
C ARG A 94 -24.74 16.14 -11.25
N LYS A 95 -25.00 16.95 -10.22
CA LYS A 95 -24.62 16.60 -8.83
C LYS A 95 -25.33 15.33 -8.40
N GLU A 96 -26.62 15.21 -8.67
CA GLU A 96 -27.41 14.03 -8.31
C GLU A 96 -26.99 12.79 -9.07
N TYR A 97 -26.72 12.88 -10.37
CA TYR A 97 -26.19 11.75 -11.15
C TYR A 97 -24.81 11.31 -10.68
N ALA A 98 -23.92 12.26 -10.39
CA ALA A 98 -22.62 11.94 -9.81
C ALA A 98 -22.77 11.25 -8.43
N ARG A 99 -23.73 11.70 -7.60
CA ARG A 99 -24.03 11.10 -6.30
C ARG A 99 -24.57 9.68 -6.43
N GLN A 100 -25.56 9.47 -7.30
CA GLN A 100 -26.14 8.14 -7.54
C GLN A 100 -25.10 7.16 -8.09
N LYS A 101 -24.31 7.60 -9.08
CA LYS A 101 -23.22 6.81 -9.64
C LYS A 101 -22.19 6.42 -8.58
N PHE A 102 -21.78 7.36 -7.73
CA PHE A 102 -20.85 7.09 -6.63
C PHE A 102 -21.41 6.05 -5.65
N ILE A 103 -22.68 6.14 -5.29
CA ILE A 103 -23.33 5.18 -4.38
C ILE A 103 -23.37 3.78 -5.00
N GLN A 104 -23.73 3.68 -6.29
CA GLN A 104 -23.77 2.41 -7.01
C GLN A 104 -22.37 1.78 -7.10
N GLU A 105 -21.37 2.54 -7.57
CA GLU A 105 -19.98 2.07 -7.69
C GLU A 105 -19.39 1.65 -6.34
N LYS A 106 -19.69 2.40 -5.26
CA LYS A 106 -19.25 2.06 -3.91
C LYS A 106 -19.90 0.77 -3.42
N GLY A 107 -21.21 0.61 -3.61
CA GLY A 107 -21.93 -0.61 -3.23
C GLY A 107 -21.42 -1.84 -3.97
N GLU A 108 -21.21 -1.75 -5.29
CA GLU A 108 -20.64 -2.83 -6.09
C GLU A 108 -19.22 -3.20 -5.62
N LYS A 109 -18.39 -2.20 -5.33
CA LYS A 109 -17.03 -2.41 -4.82
C LYS A 109 -17.04 -3.12 -3.46
N GLU A 110 -17.88 -2.69 -2.52
CA GLU A 110 -17.99 -3.29 -1.18
C GLU A 110 -18.43 -4.75 -1.26
N LEU A 111 -19.42 -5.07 -2.10
CA LEU A 111 -19.88 -6.45 -2.33
C LEU A 111 -18.79 -7.35 -2.90
N LEU A 112 -18.01 -6.84 -3.86
CA LEU A 112 -16.89 -7.57 -4.46
C LEU A 112 -15.74 -7.79 -3.47
N GLU A 113 -15.44 -6.79 -2.64
CA GLU A 113 -14.43 -6.89 -1.59
C GLU A 113 -14.84 -7.91 -0.52
N GLU A 114 -16.09 -7.88 -0.06
CA GLU A 114 -16.62 -8.85 0.90
C GLU A 114 -16.54 -10.29 0.35
N ALA A 115 -17.00 -10.51 -0.89
CA ALA A 115 -16.91 -11.81 -1.54
C ALA A 115 -15.45 -12.30 -1.68
N TYR A 116 -14.53 -11.38 -1.98
CA TYR A 116 -13.11 -11.69 -2.08
C TYR A 116 -12.51 -12.08 -0.72
N HIS A 117 -12.82 -11.33 0.34
CA HIS A 117 -12.36 -11.62 1.69
C HIS A 117 -12.89 -12.97 2.20
N MET A 118 -14.17 -13.24 1.99
CA MET A 118 -14.78 -14.53 2.33
C MET A 118 -14.05 -15.68 1.63
N LYS A 119 -13.76 -15.54 0.33
CA LYS A 119 -13.02 -16.56 -0.43
C LYS A 119 -11.60 -16.76 0.08
N ILE A 120 -10.90 -15.71 0.51
CA ILE A 120 -9.56 -15.83 1.11
C ILE A 120 -9.64 -16.63 2.42
N GLU A 121 -10.57 -16.27 3.30
CA GLU A 121 -10.71 -16.93 4.60
C GLU A 121 -11.11 -18.39 4.47
N GLU A 122 -12.01 -18.72 3.54
CA GLU A 122 -12.36 -20.12 3.21
C GLU A 122 -11.15 -20.91 2.72
N ASN A 123 -10.36 -20.36 1.80
CA ASN A 123 -9.15 -21.00 1.31
C ASN A 123 -8.11 -21.19 2.41
N ARG A 124 -7.95 -20.19 3.27
CA ARG A 124 -7.05 -20.25 4.43
C ARG A 124 -7.48 -21.37 5.38
N ARG A 125 -8.76 -21.40 5.76
CA ARG A 125 -9.33 -22.43 6.63
C ARG A 125 -9.18 -23.82 6.04
N ALA A 126 -9.48 -24.00 4.76
CA ALA A 126 -9.31 -25.29 4.08
C ALA A 126 -7.84 -25.76 4.05
N ALA A 127 -6.88 -24.83 3.87
CA ALA A 127 -5.46 -25.13 3.94
C ALA A 127 -5.02 -25.50 5.36
N GLU A 128 -5.49 -24.77 6.37
CA GLU A 128 -5.24 -25.04 7.79
C GLU A 128 -5.80 -26.39 8.23
N GLU A 129 -7.01 -26.76 7.81
CA GLU A 129 -7.61 -28.08 8.11
C GLU A 129 -6.80 -29.23 7.47
N ARG A 130 -6.41 -29.08 6.20
CA ARG A 130 -5.57 -30.07 5.50
C ARG A 130 -4.20 -30.22 6.17
N THR A 131 -3.57 -29.12 6.55
CA THR A 131 -2.26 -29.14 7.20
C THR A 131 -2.35 -29.68 8.63
N ALA A 132 -3.37 -29.32 9.40
CA ALA A 132 -3.64 -29.81 10.75
C ALA A 132 -3.85 -31.33 10.76
N LYS A 133 -4.67 -31.86 9.83
CA LYS A 133 -4.89 -33.31 9.68
C LYS A 133 -3.59 -34.04 9.38
N LYS A 134 -2.75 -33.52 8.49
CA LYS A 134 -1.43 -34.10 8.18
C LYS A 134 -0.46 -33.99 9.37
N ARG A 135 -0.45 -32.86 10.08
CA ARG A 135 0.37 -32.63 11.27
C ARG A 135 0.00 -33.60 12.40
N ALA A 136 -1.29 -33.79 12.69
CA ALA A 136 -1.78 -34.74 13.68
C ALA A 136 -1.34 -36.18 13.37
N LYS A 137 -1.44 -36.61 12.10
CA LYS A 137 -0.91 -37.92 11.67
C LYS A 137 0.59 -38.07 11.93
N ARG A 138 1.40 -37.04 11.63
CA ARG A 138 2.85 -37.06 11.88
C ARG A 138 3.18 -37.11 13.37
N LEU A 139 2.46 -36.34 14.20
CA LEU A 139 2.64 -36.33 15.64
C LEU A 139 2.30 -37.69 16.27
N LYS A 140 1.17 -38.31 15.88
CA LYS A 140 0.81 -39.66 16.34
C LYS A 140 1.89 -40.69 15.97
N LYS A 141 2.41 -40.66 14.74
CA LYS A 141 3.53 -41.53 14.32
C LYS A 141 4.82 -41.25 15.11
N LYS A 142 5.12 -39.97 15.42
CA LYS A 142 6.29 -39.59 16.23
C LYS A 142 6.17 -40.11 17.67
N MET A 143 4.99 -40.00 18.27
CA MET A 143 4.72 -40.53 19.62
C MET A 143 4.84 -42.06 19.66
N GLN A 144 4.25 -42.77 18.70
CA GLN A 144 4.38 -44.24 18.62
C GLN A 144 5.84 -44.70 18.44
N LYS A 145 6.64 -44.00 17.62
CA LYS A 145 8.07 -44.30 17.48
C LYS A 145 8.86 -44.01 18.75
N LYS A 146 8.48 -42.96 19.50
CA LYS A 146 9.12 -42.63 20.79
C LYS A 146 8.82 -43.74 21.82
N GLN A 147 7.56 -44.15 21.95
CA GLN A 147 7.15 -45.25 22.85
C GLN A 147 7.91 -46.54 22.54
N LYS A 148 7.93 -46.99 21.27
CA LYS A 148 8.72 -48.18 20.88
C LYS A 148 10.21 -48.07 21.20
N LYS A 149 10.78 -46.86 21.14
CA LYS A 149 12.18 -46.64 21.48
C LYS A 149 12.40 -46.68 22.99
N GLU A 150 11.46 -46.21 23.79
CA GLU A 150 11.48 -46.33 25.25
C GLU A 150 11.34 -47.80 25.66
N ASP A 151 10.36 -48.54 25.10
CA ASP A 151 10.17 -49.97 25.37
C ASP A 151 11.41 -50.81 25.01
N THR A 152 12.10 -50.50 23.91
CA THR A 152 13.34 -51.22 23.51
C THR A 152 14.57 -50.83 24.33
N VAL A 153 14.60 -49.65 24.94
CA VAL A 153 15.67 -49.24 25.86
C VAL A 153 15.47 -49.87 27.24
N ASP A 154 14.23 -49.94 27.73
CA ASP A 154 13.91 -50.66 28.97
C ASP A 154 14.16 -52.16 28.84
N HIS A 155 13.83 -52.77 27.68
CA HIS A 155 14.10 -54.19 27.46
C HIS A 155 15.60 -54.52 27.33
N LYS A 156 16.44 -53.56 26.92
CA LYS A 156 17.91 -53.72 26.91
C LYS A 156 18.57 -53.53 28.28
N ASN A 157 17.90 -52.86 29.22
CA ASN A 157 18.41 -52.66 30.57
C ASN A 157 18.02 -53.79 31.54
N ASN A 158 17.30 -54.81 31.10
CA ASN A 158 16.99 -56.00 31.90
C ASN A 158 17.11 -57.29 31.05
N PRO A 159 18.27 -57.96 31.01
CA PRO A 159 18.42 -59.22 30.31
C PRO A 159 17.95 -60.35 31.22
N SER A 160 16.67 -60.67 31.19
CA SER A 160 16.17 -61.90 31.82
C SER A 160 14.89 -62.38 31.15
N SER A 161 14.94 -63.66 30.77
CA SER A 161 13.86 -64.52 30.26
C SER A 161 13.54 -64.41 28.76
N ASP A 162 14.39 -65.09 28.02
CA ASP A 162 14.10 -65.83 26.79
C ASP A 162 12.82 -66.70 26.93
N SER A 163 11.95 -66.70 25.91
CA SER A 163 11.16 -67.86 25.49
C SER A 163 10.36 -67.53 24.22
N GLU A 164 10.84 -68.11 23.12
CA GLU A 164 10.15 -68.45 21.88
C GLU A 164 8.66 -68.80 22.03
N SER A 165 7.83 -68.32 21.09
CA SER A 165 6.59 -68.99 20.68
C SER A 165 6.15 -68.51 19.29
N GLU A 166 6.52 -69.33 18.30
CA GLU A 166 5.96 -69.38 16.95
C GLU A 166 4.43 -69.53 17.00
N GLY A 167 3.72 -68.73 16.21
CA GLY A 167 2.27 -68.68 16.20
C GLY A 167 1.72 -68.05 14.93
N SER A 168 1.85 -68.76 13.82
CA SER A 168 1.17 -68.53 12.55
C SER A 168 -0.33 -68.27 12.73
N ASN A 169 -0.87 -67.19 12.16
CA ASN A 169 -2.20 -67.27 11.56
C ASN A 169 -2.42 -66.23 10.43
N SER A 170 -2.71 -66.76 9.26
CA SER A 170 -3.23 -66.09 8.06
C SER A 170 -4.71 -65.71 8.24
N GLY A 171 -5.14 -64.55 7.74
CA GLY A 171 -6.57 -64.29 7.53
C GLY A 171 -6.96 -62.84 7.26
N THR A 172 -7.28 -62.57 5.99
CA THR A 172 -8.18 -61.53 5.41
C THR A 172 -7.97 -60.06 5.72
#